data_AF-A0A958R7M3-F1
#
_entry.id   AF-A0A958R7M3-F1
#
_cell.length_a   1.000
_cell.length_b   1.000
_cell.length_c   1.000
_cell.angle_alpha   90.00
_cell.angle_beta   90.00
_cell.angle_gamma   90.00
#
_symmetry.space_group_name_H-M   'P 1'
#
loop_
_entity.id
_entity.type
_entity.pdbx_description
1 polymer ?
#
loop_
_entity_poly.entity_id
_entity_poly.type
_entity_poly.pdbx_seq_one_letter_code
_entity_poly.pdbx_strand_id
1 'polypeptide(L)'
;MGLDKGYIFKSNLRVLVPRFQKQLLAEKGLAVGRLDGRFMGDEVDELTDGPHLGDPSSYQISSAYTAALNHFYASTLNVKMDRPYLTGNDAIYGKWNWKPVPDEQGWEPSYVNVTRQLSETMRRNTGMKVMVASGYYDLICPFFDAEYTFSRNGIEREKIQMFYYEAGHMMYTHEPDLVKLAKDVRTFLTN
;
A
#
# COMPACT_ATOMS: atom_id res chain seq x y z
N MET A 1 1.16 -6.82 19.32
CA MET A 1 0.59 -5.52 18.94
C MET A 1 1.33 -4.33 19.53
N GLY A 2 1.97 -4.41 20.70
CA GLY A 2 2.73 -3.27 21.24
C GLY A 2 1.86 -2.12 21.77
N LEU A 3 0.55 -2.31 21.89
CA LEU A 3 -0.38 -1.36 22.47
C LEU A 3 -0.76 -1.76 23.90
N ASP A 4 -1.15 -0.78 24.72
CA ASP A 4 -1.71 -1.00 26.05
C ASP A 4 -2.97 -1.89 25.99
N LYS A 5 -3.12 -2.77 26.98
CA LYS A 5 -4.26 -3.70 27.07
C LYS A 5 -5.57 -2.96 27.26
N GLY A 6 -5.58 -1.92 28.10
CA GLY A 6 -6.76 -1.10 28.35
C GLY A 6 -7.24 -0.41 27.07
N TYR A 7 -6.31 0.10 26.26
CA TYR A 7 -6.63 0.68 24.95
C TYR A 7 -7.27 -0.34 23.98
N ILE A 8 -6.74 -1.56 23.94
CA ILE A 8 -7.28 -2.65 23.09
C ILE A 8 -8.70 -3.02 23.53
N PHE A 9 -8.94 -3.16 24.83
CA PHE A 9 -10.28 -3.44 25.36
C PHE A 9 -11.25 -2.29 25.11
N LYS A 10 -10.82 -1.04 25.30
CA LYS A 10 -11.61 0.16 24.99
C LYS A 10 -11.96 0.24 23.50
N SER A 11 -11.11 -0.30 22.63
CA SER A 11 -11.35 -0.42 21.19
C SER A 11 -12.22 -1.64 20.82
N ASN A 12 -12.85 -2.32 21.79
CA ASN A 12 -13.65 -3.53 21.57
C ASN A 12 -12.90 -4.60 20.75
N LEU A 13 -11.60 -4.77 21.03
CA LEU A 13 -10.70 -5.69 20.31
C LEU A 13 -10.56 -5.40 18.80
N ARG A 14 -10.96 -4.21 18.34
CA ARG A 14 -10.94 -3.77 16.94
C ARG A 14 -10.18 -2.45 16.83
N VAL A 15 -8.86 -2.53 16.88
CA VAL A 15 -8.00 -1.36 16.70
C VAL A 15 -7.93 -1.03 15.21
N LEU A 16 -8.45 0.13 14.82
CA LEU A 16 -8.36 0.63 13.45
C LEU A 16 -6.93 1.10 13.15
N VAL A 17 -6.51 1.01 11.88
CA VAL A 17 -5.14 1.40 11.47
C VAL A 17 -4.76 2.82 11.90
N PRO A 18 -5.60 3.87 11.71
CA PRO A 18 -5.23 5.22 12.17
C PRO A 18 -4.96 5.30 13.67
N ARG A 19 -5.75 4.58 14.47
CA ARG A 19 -5.58 4.48 15.92
C ARG A 19 -4.30 3.75 16.29
N PHE A 20 -3.97 2.67 15.58
CA PHE A 20 -2.71 1.96 15.77
C PHE A 20 -1.51 2.87 15.49
N GLN A 21 -1.53 3.59 14.36
CA GLN A 21 -0.47 4.52 13.97
C GLN A 21 -0.20 5.58 15.04
N LYS A 22 -1.28 6.14 15.59
CA LYS A 22 -1.24 7.18 16.62
C LYS A 22 -0.81 6.63 17.98
N GLN A 23 -1.30 5.46 18.37
CA GLN A 23 -1.14 4.96 19.73
C GLN A 23 0.19 4.24 19.97
N LEU A 24 0.79 3.62 18.94
CA LEU A 24 1.96 2.73 19.12
C LEU A 24 3.16 3.41 19.80
N LEU A 25 3.42 4.67 19.46
CA LEU A 25 4.53 5.47 20.01
C LEU A 25 4.04 6.75 20.69
N ALA A 26 2.79 6.78 21.16
CA ALA A 26 2.17 7.97 21.75
C ALA A 26 2.96 8.52 22.95
N GLU A 27 3.54 7.64 23.79
CA GLU A 27 4.37 8.05 24.95
C GLU A 27 5.63 8.82 24.56
N LYS A 28 6.06 8.71 23.30
CA LYS A 28 7.20 9.45 22.74
C LYS A 28 6.76 10.70 21.96
N GLY A 29 5.46 11.00 21.93
CA GLY A 29 4.90 12.06 21.08
C GLY A 29 5.05 11.77 19.58
N LEU A 30 5.02 10.49 19.17
CA LEU A 30 5.25 10.08 17.78
C LEU A 30 4.08 9.25 17.24
N ALA A 31 3.79 9.43 15.95
CA ALA A 31 2.98 8.52 15.14
C ALA A 31 3.84 7.76 14.13
N VAL A 32 3.42 6.53 13.78
CA VAL A 32 4.10 5.73 12.75
C VAL A 32 3.44 5.84 11.38
N GLY A 33 4.24 5.64 10.34
CA GLY A 33 3.79 5.62 8.95
C GLY A 33 2.76 4.53 8.66
N ARG A 34 1.80 4.83 7.76
CA ARG A 34 0.79 3.88 7.28
C ARG A 34 1.33 3.07 6.11
N LEU A 35 1.93 3.75 5.13
CA LEU A 35 2.59 3.09 4.02
C LEU A 35 3.85 2.38 4.52
N ASP A 36 4.56 2.95 5.48
CA ASP A 36 5.77 2.34 6.03
C ASP A 36 5.96 2.66 7.51
N GLY A 37 5.72 1.67 8.37
CA GLY A 37 5.81 1.80 9.82
C GLY A 37 7.20 2.13 10.38
N ARG A 38 8.25 2.13 9.55
CA ARG A 38 9.61 2.56 9.94
C ARG A 38 9.74 4.08 10.00
N PHE A 39 8.87 4.81 9.32
CA PHE A 39 8.82 6.28 9.37
C PHE A 39 8.04 6.73 10.59
N MET A 40 8.50 7.81 11.22
CA MET A 40 7.89 8.39 12.41
C MET A 40 7.65 9.88 12.18
N GLY A 41 6.54 10.40 12.70
CA GLY A 41 6.19 11.80 12.63
C GLY A 41 5.85 12.35 14.00
N ASP A 42 6.19 13.62 14.23
CA ASP A 42 5.87 14.31 15.48
C ASP A 42 4.35 14.46 15.63
N GLU A 43 3.85 14.07 16.80
CA GLU A 43 2.45 14.16 17.19
C GLU A 43 2.25 15.09 18.37
N VAL A 44 1.88 16.33 18.06
CA VAL A 44 1.58 17.34 19.10
C VAL A 44 0.16 17.26 19.63
N ASP A 45 -0.79 16.74 18.85
CA ASP A 45 -2.19 16.66 19.27
C ASP A 45 -2.50 15.28 19.86
N GLU A 46 -2.42 15.14 21.17
CA GLU A 46 -2.64 13.86 21.86
C GLU A 46 -4.07 13.32 21.78
N LEU A 47 -5.05 14.14 21.39
CA LEU A 47 -6.48 13.80 21.47
C LEU A 47 -7.07 13.27 20.17
N THR A 48 -6.33 13.32 19.06
CA THR A 48 -6.83 12.84 17.77
C THR A 48 -6.89 11.31 17.70
N ASP A 49 -7.89 10.81 16.99
CA ASP A 49 -8.10 9.37 16.74
C ASP A 49 -7.06 8.77 15.76
N GLY A 50 -6.24 9.59 15.12
CA GLY A 50 -5.19 9.22 14.17
C GLY A 50 -4.14 10.32 14.03
N PRO A 51 -3.06 10.09 13.25
CA PRO A 51 -2.02 11.09 13.04
C PRO A 51 -2.60 12.36 12.39
N HIS A 52 -2.46 13.53 13.03
CA HIS A 52 -3.12 14.77 12.59
C HIS A 52 -2.44 15.40 11.37
N LEU A 53 -1.13 15.19 11.21
CA LEU A 53 -0.34 15.65 10.05
C LEU A 53 -0.47 14.73 8.83
N GLY A 54 -1.28 13.68 8.91
CA GLY A 54 -1.33 12.62 7.91
C GLY A 54 -0.24 11.57 8.10
N ASP A 55 0.06 10.83 7.05
CA ASP A 55 0.96 9.68 7.11
C ASP A 55 2.44 10.11 7.09
N PRO A 56 3.23 9.84 8.17
CA PRO A 56 4.67 10.11 8.21
C PRO A 56 5.45 9.62 7.01
N SER A 57 5.19 8.40 6.56
CA SER A 57 5.89 7.82 5.43
C SER A 57 5.55 8.56 4.12
N SER A 58 4.34 9.08 3.98
CA SER A 58 3.92 9.80 2.76
C SER A 58 4.60 11.16 2.64
N TYR A 59 4.46 12.04 3.63
CA TYR A 59 4.96 13.41 3.49
C TYR A 59 6.49 13.51 3.53
N GLN A 60 7.19 12.54 4.13
CA GLN A 60 8.65 12.53 4.18
C GLN A 60 9.30 12.11 2.86
N ILE A 61 8.62 11.30 2.04
CA ILE A 61 9.19 10.79 0.78
C ILE A 61 8.61 11.47 -0.46
N SER A 62 7.38 12.00 -0.40
CA SER A 62 6.67 12.47 -1.60
C SER A 62 7.37 13.62 -2.34
N SER A 63 8.05 14.51 -1.61
CA SER A 63 8.76 15.65 -2.21
C SER A 63 9.92 15.19 -3.10
N ALA A 64 10.66 14.16 -2.69
CA ALA A 64 11.77 13.61 -3.47
C ALA A 64 11.28 13.02 -4.80
N TYR A 65 10.21 12.21 -4.78
CA TYR A 65 9.62 11.66 -6.01
C TYR A 65 9.03 12.75 -6.92
N THR A 66 8.34 13.73 -6.34
CA THR A 66 7.78 14.86 -7.10
C THR A 66 8.88 15.66 -7.80
N ALA A 67 9.96 15.98 -7.09
CA ALA A 67 11.08 16.73 -7.64
C ALA A 67 11.82 15.93 -8.73
N ALA A 68 12.10 14.64 -8.49
CA ALA A 68 12.79 13.77 -9.44
C ALA A 68 12.02 13.62 -10.75
N LEU A 69 10.70 13.44 -10.67
CA LEU A 69 9.87 13.29 -11.87
C LEU A 69 9.73 14.59 -12.65
N ASN A 70 9.51 15.73 -11.98
CA ASN A 70 9.49 17.04 -12.65
C ASN A 70 10.82 17.34 -13.33
N HIS A 71 11.94 17.01 -12.68
CA HIS A 71 13.26 17.13 -13.30
C HIS A 71 13.35 16.26 -14.55
N PHE A 72 13.03 14.97 -14.46
CA PHE A 72 13.09 14.04 -15.59
C PHE A 72 12.23 14.50 -16.79
N TYR A 73 11.03 15.02 -16.53
CA TYR A 73 10.18 15.58 -17.58
C TYR A 73 10.82 16.79 -18.26
N ALA A 74 11.35 17.73 -17.49
CA ALA A 74 11.92 18.95 -18.03
C ALA A 74 13.26 18.71 -18.75
N SER A 75 14.17 17.93 -18.15
CA SER A 75 15.55 17.80 -18.61
C SER A 75 15.77 16.66 -19.59
N THR A 76 15.08 15.53 -19.41
CA THR A 76 15.27 14.34 -20.26
C THR A 76 14.24 14.28 -21.38
N LEU A 77 12.96 14.40 -21.04
CA LEU A 77 11.88 14.28 -22.03
C LEU A 77 11.55 15.60 -22.74
N ASN A 78 12.10 16.73 -22.28
CA ASN A 78 11.80 18.08 -22.79
C ASN A 78 10.30 18.43 -22.79
N VAL A 79 9.55 17.92 -21.80
CA VAL A 79 8.14 18.21 -21.62
C VAL A 79 7.99 19.52 -20.84
N LYS A 80 7.35 20.51 -21.47
CA LYS A 80 6.93 21.74 -20.80
C LYS A 80 5.47 21.60 -20.37
N MET A 81 5.23 21.80 -19.08
CA MET A 81 3.87 21.82 -18.53
C MET A 81 3.49 23.26 -18.18
N ASP A 82 2.29 23.66 -18.55
CA ASP A 82 1.64 24.92 -18.17
C ASP A 82 0.85 24.81 -16.85
N ARG A 83 0.87 23.62 -16.25
CA ARG A 83 0.16 23.26 -15.02
C ARG A 83 1.07 22.44 -14.10
N PRO A 84 0.83 22.47 -12.77
CA PRO A 84 1.57 21.62 -11.85
C PRO A 84 1.30 20.14 -12.12
N TYR A 85 2.34 19.32 -12.01
CA TYR A 85 2.17 17.87 -11.93
C TYR A 85 1.69 17.48 -10.53
N LEU A 86 0.62 16.70 -10.46
CA LEU A 86 0.05 16.20 -9.21
C LEU A 86 0.38 14.71 -9.06
N THR A 87 1.12 14.33 -8.03
CA THR A 87 1.44 12.93 -7.70
C THR A 87 0.23 12.15 -7.16
N GLY A 88 -0.78 12.86 -6.67
CA GLY A 88 -2.11 12.34 -6.31
C GLY A 88 -3.16 13.42 -6.54
N ASN A 89 -4.41 13.02 -6.82
CA ASN A 89 -5.50 13.95 -7.11
C ASN A 89 -6.81 13.53 -6.46
N ASP A 90 -7.10 14.12 -5.30
CA ASP A 90 -8.31 13.83 -4.52
C ASP A 90 -9.60 14.22 -5.26
N ALA A 91 -9.54 15.23 -6.13
CA ALA A 91 -10.70 15.65 -6.92
C ALA A 91 -11.11 14.60 -7.97
N ILE A 92 -10.18 13.74 -8.39
CA ILE A 92 -10.46 12.59 -9.26
C ILE A 92 -10.90 11.38 -8.43
N TYR A 93 -10.30 11.17 -7.25
CA TYR A 93 -10.57 9.99 -6.43
C TYR A 93 -12.08 9.77 -6.17
N GLY A 94 -12.80 10.82 -5.76
CA GLY A 94 -14.25 10.76 -5.51
C GLY A 94 -15.12 10.61 -6.77
N LYS A 95 -14.54 10.80 -7.96
CA LYS A 95 -15.22 10.69 -9.26
C LYS A 95 -14.82 9.42 -10.02
N TRP A 96 -13.89 8.64 -9.49
CA TRP A 96 -13.42 7.43 -10.14
C TRP A 96 -14.53 6.38 -10.18
N ASN A 97 -14.76 5.80 -11.36
CA ASN A 97 -15.70 4.69 -11.49
C ASN A 97 -15.04 3.41 -10.99
N TRP A 98 -15.40 2.99 -9.78
CA TRP A 98 -14.89 1.76 -9.15
C TRP A 98 -15.64 0.49 -9.58
N LYS A 99 -16.62 0.57 -10.49
CA LYS A 99 -17.36 -0.61 -10.97
C LYS A 99 -16.41 -1.59 -11.66
N PRO A 100 -16.27 -2.84 -11.17
CA PRO A 100 -15.47 -3.87 -11.82
C PRO A 100 -16.26 -4.61 -12.91
N VAL A 101 -17.33 -4.01 -13.43
CA VAL A 101 -18.25 -4.57 -14.41
C VAL A 101 -18.54 -3.55 -15.51
N PRO A 102 -18.99 -3.98 -16.71
CA PRO A 102 -19.42 -3.06 -17.77
C PRO A 102 -20.52 -2.11 -17.33
N ASP A 103 -20.63 -0.94 -17.97
CA ASP A 103 -21.59 0.10 -17.58
C ASP A 103 -23.05 -0.34 -17.76
N GLU A 104 -23.31 -1.33 -18.61
CA GLU A 104 -24.63 -1.91 -18.84
C GLU A 104 -25.05 -2.88 -17.73
N GLN A 105 -24.14 -3.30 -16.84
CA GLN A 105 -24.43 -4.19 -15.73
C GLN A 105 -24.67 -3.43 -14.42
N GLY A 106 -25.69 -3.87 -13.69
CA GLY A 106 -25.95 -3.38 -12.33
C GLY A 106 -24.79 -3.74 -11.40
N TRP A 107 -24.42 -2.80 -10.53
CA TRP A 107 -23.41 -3.02 -9.49
C TRP A 107 -23.78 -2.22 -8.25
N GLU A 108 -23.82 -2.91 -7.12
CA GLU A 108 -24.00 -2.29 -5.80
C GLU A 108 -22.63 -1.81 -5.28
N PRO A 109 -22.52 -0.53 -4.85
CA PRO A 109 -21.29 0.00 -4.28
C PRO A 109 -20.73 -0.85 -3.16
N SER A 110 -19.56 -1.43 -3.40
CA SER A 110 -18.81 -2.26 -2.45
C SER A 110 -17.31 -2.06 -2.65
N TYR A 111 -16.51 -2.52 -1.70
CA TYR A 111 -15.06 -2.58 -1.91
C TYR A 111 -14.75 -3.47 -3.10
N VAL A 112 -13.97 -2.94 -4.05
CA VAL A 112 -13.62 -3.65 -5.26
C VAL A 112 -12.87 -4.93 -4.92
N ASN A 113 -13.35 -6.04 -5.44
CA ASN A 113 -12.72 -7.34 -5.28
C ASN A 113 -12.60 -8.02 -6.65
N VAL A 114 -11.35 -8.28 -7.05
CA VAL A 114 -11.00 -8.91 -8.32
C VAL A 114 -10.49 -10.35 -8.18
N THR A 115 -10.57 -10.94 -6.97
CA THR A 115 -9.97 -12.26 -6.72
C THR A 115 -10.61 -13.36 -7.55
N ARG A 116 -11.92 -13.24 -7.84
CA ARG A 116 -12.63 -14.22 -8.67
C ARG A 116 -12.22 -14.10 -10.14
N GLN A 117 -12.11 -12.87 -10.65
CA GLN A 117 -11.61 -12.60 -11.99
C GLN A 117 -10.19 -13.12 -12.16
N LEU A 118 -9.31 -12.95 -11.15
CA LEU A 118 -7.98 -13.54 -11.15
C LEU A 118 -8.03 -15.07 -11.19
N SER A 119 -8.82 -15.70 -10.32
CA SER A 119 -9.00 -17.16 -10.27
C SER A 119 -9.49 -17.75 -11.61
N GLU A 120 -10.46 -17.10 -12.26
CA GLU A 120 -10.97 -17.50 -13.57
C GLU A 120 -9.93 -17.28 -14.67
N THR A 121 -9.18 -16.17 -14.61
CA THR A 121 -8.14 -15.85 -15.59
C THR A 121 -7.00 -16.86 -15.55
N MET A 122 -6.54 -17.24 -14.36
CA MET A 122 -5.46 -18.25 -14.21
C MET A 122 -5.86 -19.64 -14.74
N ARG A 123 -7.16 -20.00 -14.66
CA ARG A 123 -7.69 -21.24 -15.24
C ARG A 123 -7.78 -21.20 -16.76
N ARG A 124 -8.12 -20.03 -17.32
CA ARG A 124 -8.17 -19.83 -18.77
C ARG A 124 -6.77 -19.74 -19.37
N ASN A 125 -5.86 -19.06 -18.69
CA ASN A 125 -4.45 -18.96 -19.05
C ASN A 125 -3.62 -19.83 -18.10
N THR A 126 -3.52 -21.11 -18.41
CA THR A 126 -2.85 -22.10 -17.55
C THR A 126 -1.35 -21.81 -17.35
N GLY A 127 -0.72 -21.01 -18.22
CA GLY A 127 0.65 -20.54 -18.09
C GLY A 127 0.83 -19.28 -17.23
N MET A 128 -0.26 -18.65 -16.77
CA MET A 128 -0.19 -17.45 -15.94
C MET A 128 0.43 -17.77 -14.58
N LYS A 129 1.51 -17.06 -14.24
CA LYS A 129 2.12 -17.05 -12.90
C LYS A 129 1.91 -15.69 -12.27
N VAL A 130 1.86 -15.62 -10.94
CA VAL A 130 1.70 -14.35 -10.21
C VAL A 130 2.82 -14.23 -9.17
N MET A 131 3.47 -13.06 -9.16
CA MET A 131 4.37 -12.65 -8.09
C MET A 131 3.65 -11.66 -7.19
N VAL A 132 3.75 -11.85 -5.87
CA VAL A 132 3.23 -10.95 -4.85
C VAL A 132 4.40 -10.50 -3.99
N ALA A 133 4.65 -9.20 -3.97
CA ALA A 133 5.75 -8.61 -3.22
C ALA A 133 5.18 -7.78 -2.06
N SER A 134 5.49 -8.16 -0.83
CA SER A 134 4.86 -7.63 0.38
C SER A 134 5.90 -7.05 1.34
N GLY A 135 5.70 -5.81 1.77
CA GLY A 135 6.49 -5.20 2.84
C GLY A 135 5.97 -5.62 4.22
N TYR A 136 6.88 -5.93 5.15
CA TYR A 136 6.50 -6.24 6.54
C TYR A 136 5.90 -5.05 7.30
N TYR A 137 6.24 -3.83 6.90
CA TYR A 137 5.85 -2.60 7.59
C TYR A 137 4.72 -1.85 6.87
N ASP A 138 4.06 -2.48 5.89
CA ASP A 138 2.91 -1.92 5.18
C ASP A 138 1.61 -2.13 5.99
N LEU A 139 0.98 -1.03 6.41
CA LEU A 139 -0.29 -1.06 7.14
C LEU A 139 -1.51 -0.80 6.22
N ILE A 140 -1.30 -0.50 4.94
CA ILE A 140 -2.35 -0.36 3.91
C ILE A 140 -2.69 -1.71 3.29
N CYS A 141 -1.67 -2.49 2.93
CA CYS A 141 -1.81 -3.84 2.38
C CYS A 141 -0.95 -4.83 3.17
N PRO A 142 -1.31 -5.15 4.42
CA PRO A 142 -0.52 -6.05 5.26
C PRO A 142 -0.27 -7.38 4.56
N PHE A 143 0.96 -7.90 4.67
CA PHE A 143 1.35 -9.16 4.02
C PHE A 143 0.42 -10.32 4.37
N PHE A 144 -0.12 -10.34 5.59
CA PHE A 144 -1.04 -11.38 6.04
C PHE A 144 -2.42 -11.29 5.35
N ASP A 145 -2.91 -10.09 5.04
CA ASP A 145 -4.14 -9.92 4.27
C ASP A 145 -3.94 -10.36 2.81
N ALA A 146 -2.74 -10.16 2.27
CA ALA A 146 -2.35 -10.70 0.97
C ALA A 146 -2.32 -12.25 1.01
N GLU A 147 -1.64 -12.87 1.98
CA GLU A 147 -1.64 -14.32 2.18
C GLU A 147 -3.05 -14.89 2.30
N TYR A 148 -3.88 -14.26 3.12
CA TYR A 148 -5.27 -14.65 3.31
C TYR A 148 -6.06 -14.55 2.00
N THR A 149 -5.81 -13.51 1.20
CA THR A 149 -6.48 -13.31 -0.09
C THR A 149 -6.09 -14.35 -1.14
N PHE A 150 -4.80 -14.67 -1.27
CA PHE A 150 -4.29 -15.62 -2.25
C PHE A 150 -4.47 -17.09 -1.85
N SER A 151 -4.77 -17.37 -0.58
CA SER A 151 -5.07 -18.73 -0.10
C SER A 151 -6.55 -19.13 -0.25
N ARG A 152 -7.41 -18.22 -0.73
CA ARG A 152 -8.87 -18.43 -0.86
C ARG A 152 -9.37 -18.10 -2.26
N ASN A 153 -10.71 -18.04 -2.40
CA ASN A 153 -11.40 -17.60 -3.63
C ASN A 153 -11.05 -18.43 -4.88
N GLY A 154 -10.62 -19.69 -4.68
CA GLY A 154 -10.25 -20.60 -5.75
C GLY A 154 -8.99 -20.18 -6.53
N ILE A 155 -8.15 -19.27 -6.01
CA ILE A 155 -6.90 -18.91 -6.66
C ILE A 155 -5.96 -20.13 -6.70
N GLU A 156 -5.32 -20.37 -7.85
CA GLU A 156 -4.34 -21.44 -8.06
C GLU A 156 -3.05 -21.12 -7.30
N ARG A 157 -3.04 -21.43 -6.00
CA ARG A 157 -1.98 -21.06 -5.06
C ARG A 157 -0.60 -21.54 -5.48
N GLU A 158 -0.52 -22.70 -6.14
CA GLU A 158 0.71 -23.27 -6.68
C GLU A 158 1.37 -22.42 -7.78
N LYS A 159 0.63 -21.49 -8.39
CA LYS A 159 1.13 -20.53 -9.39
C LYS A 159 1.44 -19.15 -8.78
N ILE A 160 1.29 -18.99 -7.47
CA ILE A 160 1.58 -17.74 -6.73
C ILE A 160 2.94 -17.86 -6.05
N GLN A 161 3.82 -16.88 -6.27
CA GLN A 161 5.08 -16.74 -5.56
C GLN A 161 5.02 -15.49 -4.69
N MET A 162 5.10 -15.66 -3.37
CA MET A 162 5.10 -14.57 -2.40
C MET A 162 6.52 -14.24 -1.96
N PHE A 163 6.84 -12.96 -1.93
CA PHE A 163 8.13 -12.42 -1.51
C PHE A 163 7.91 -11.38 -0.43
N TYR A 164 8.80 -11.37 0.55
CA TYR A 164 8.73 -10.49 1.70
C TYR A 164 9.97 -9.62 1.80
N TYR A 165 9.78 -8.41 2.32
CA TYR A 165 10.77 -7.34 2.33
C TYR A 165 10.72 -6.59 3.66
N GLU A 166 11.87 -6.18 4.17
CA GLU A 166 12.02 -5.35 5.38
C GLU A 166 11.70 -3.87 5.09
N ALA A 167 10.60 -3.64 4.36
CA ALA A 167 10.12 -2.34 3.90
C ALA A 167 8.61 -2.19 4.10
N GLY A 168 8.08 -0.99 3.85
CA GLY A 168 6.65 -0.73 3.76
C GLY A 168 6.06 -1.04 2.38
N HIS A 169 5.03 -0.29 2.02
CA HIS A 169 4.24 -0.37 0.79
C HIS A 169 5.08 -0.21 -0.49
N MET A 170 6.20 0.49 -0.38
CA MET A 170 7.13 0.74 -1.48
C MET A 170 8.50 0.17 -1.12
N MET A 171 8.78 -1.08 -1.52
CA MET A 171 10.03 -1.78 -1.19
C MET A 171 11.28 -1.00 -1.57
N TYR A 172 11.17 -0.15 -2.59
CA TYR A 172 12.26 0.68 -3.10
C TYR A 172 12.60 1.91 -2.25
N THR A 173 11.90 2.15 -1.13
CA THR A 173 12.32 3.15 -0.13
C THR A 173 13.44 2.63 0.78
N HIS A 174 13.76 1.33 0.68
CA HIS A 174 14.85 0.70 1.40
C HIS A 174 15.80 0.02 0.41
N GLU A 175 17.02 0.52 0.31
CA GLU A 175 17.95 0.11 -0.74
C GLU A 175 18.25 -1.41 -0.78
N PRO A 176 18.49 -2.11 0.35
CA PRO A 176 18.64 -3.56 0.33
C PRO A 176 17.42 -4.29 -0.26
N ASP A 177 16.21 -3.84 0.06
CA ASP A 177 14.97 -4.42 -0.46
C ASP A 177 14.68 -4.01 -1.91
N LEU A 178 15.12 -2.83 -2.36
CA LEU A 178 15.13 -2.47 -3.78
C LEU A 178 15.96 -3.46 -4.59
N VAL A 179 17.20 -3.72 -4.15
CA VAL A 179 18.12 -4.63 -4.82
C VAL A 179 17.54 -6.05 -4.82
N LYS A 180 17.00 -6.49 -3.67
CA LYS A 180 16.33 -7.78 -3.53
C LYS A 180 15.11 -7.88 -4.45
N LEU A 181 14.23 -6.89 -4.47
CA LEU A 181 13.04 -6.85 -5.33
C LEU A 181 13.42 -6.93 -6.80
N ALA A 182 14.43 -6.15 -7.23
CA ALA A 182 14.91 -6.19 -8.60
C ALA A 182 15.47 -7.56 -9.00
N LYS A 183 16.13 -8.26 -8.06
CA LYS A 183 16.59 -9.64 -8.28
C LYS A 183 15.41 -10.62 -8.36
N ASP A 184 14.48 -10.54 -7.41
CA ASP A 184 13.32 -11.43 -7.33
C ASP A 184 12.44 -11.31 -8.58
N VAL A 185 12.20 -10.09 -9.07
CA VAL A 185 11.47 -9.84 -10.34
C VAL A 185 12.20 -10.48 -11.53
N ARG A 186 13.53 -10.32 -11.64
CA ARG A 186 14.30 -10.95 -12.72
C ARG A 186 14.20 -12.47 -12.66
N THR A 187 14.36 -13.05 -11.48
CA THR A 187 14.23 -14.49 -11.26
C THR A 187 12.83 -14.99 -11.61
N PHE A 188 11.77 -14.27 -11.20
CA PHE A 188 10.40 -14.60 -11.53
C PHE A 188 10.13 -14.62 -13.04
N LEU A 189 10.68 -13.66 -13.79
CA LEU A 189 10.52 -13.56 -15.24
C LEU A 189 11.27 -14.66 -16.02
N THR A 190 12.32 -15.23 -15.44
CA THR A 190 13.13 -16.29 -16.08
C THR A 190 12.73 -17.71 -15.67
N ASN A 191 11.87 -17.85 -14.65
CA ASN A 191 11.35 -19.13 -14.16
C ASN A 191 10.07 -19.55 -14.89
#